data_AF-A0A164RN24-F1
#
_entry.id   AF-A0A164RN24-F1
#
_cell.length_a   1.000
_cell.length_b   1.000
_cell.length_c   1.000
_cell.angle_alpha   90.00
_cell.angle_beta   90.00
_cell.angle_gamma   90.00
#
_symmetry.space_group_name_H-M   'P 1'
#
loop_
_entity.id
_entity.type
_entity.pdbx_description
1 polymer ?
#
loop_
_entity_poly.entity_id
_entity_poly.type
_entity_poly.pdbx_seq_one_letter_code
_entity_poly.pdbx_strand_id
1 'polypeptide(L)'
;MHLILQSASETYRDSTKFPEWVDQVSDTYQDLYFSSPSSQCHVSSPKSTTNSTLSQTEDPKFSSPQSPPPRKANATLIMLARNKEIYQAISSVKHMEDRFNRALPSPYPWIFLNEEPFTEEFKERIRDVVSGEVEFGLIPKEHWFQPEDIDEKRAYRGRWELIMKGIIYADSVSYRNMCRFNSGFFYRHELLQKYKWYWRVEPNVKFFCDLDYDPFLFMEDNKKEYGFTITMEEFEPTIRSLWPTVKQFMADHPEYIAPDNAMKFISHNNGDTYNLCHFWSNFEIASLDFYRSEAYTSYFKTLDETGNFYYERWGDAPVHSIAASLFLNKSQIHFFSDVGYRHEPFQHCPQGVENERGKCSCDPDDNYDYTGASCLSRWEDVFR
;
A
#
# COMPACT_ATOMS: atom_id res chain seq x y z
N MET A 1 -22.92 12.45 8.20
CA MET A 1 -23.86 11.33 7.95
C MET A 1 -24.64 11.46 6.63
N HIS A 2 -24.19 12.31 5.68
CA HIS A 2 -24.81 12.51 4.36
C HIS A 2 -23.79 12.36 3.20
N LEU A 3 -22.63 11.72 3.49
CA LEU A 3 -21.52 11.53 2.54
C LEU A 3 -21.07 10.06 2.45
N ILE A 4 -21.86 9.10 2.94
CA ILE A 4 -21.51 7.65 2.96
C ILE A 4 -22.45 6.83 2.04
N LEU A 5 -23.02 7.44 0.99
CA LEU A 5 -23.90 6.75 0.03
C LEU A 5 -23.56 7.11 -1.43
N GLN A 6 -22.29 7.07 -1.81
CA GLN A 6 -21.88 7.18 -3.22
C GLN A 6 -20.97 6.03 -3.71
N SER A 7 -20.77 4.96 -2.93
CA SER A 7 -19.88 3.85 -3.32
C SER A 7 -20.55 2.48 -3.47
N ALA A 8 -21.86 2.41 -3.71
CA ALA A 8 -22.43 1.18 -4.24
C ALA A 8 -22.00 1.07 -5.71
N SER A 9 -21.23 0.02 -6.05
CA SER A 9 -20.76 -0.18 -7.41
C SER A 9 -21.92 -0.36 -8.40
N GLU A 10 -21.70 -0.01 -9.67
CA GLU A 10 -22.67 -0.17 -10.77
C GLU A 10 -23.18 -1.62 -10.93
N THR A 11 -22.54 -2.58 -10.28
CA THR A 11 -22.88 -4.01 -10.28
C THR A 11 -24.29 -4.30 -9.74
N TYR A 12 -24.89 -3.41 -8.96
CA TYR A 12 -26.25 -3.57 -8.41
C TYR A 12 -27.38 -3.00 -9.27
N ARG A 13 -27.11 -2.49 -10.48
CA ARG A 13 -28.15 -1.97 -11.40
C ARG A 13 -28.73 -2.98 -12.39
N ASP A 14 -28.13 -4.16 -12.54
CA ASP A 14 -28.55 -5.15 -13.53
C ASP A 14 -29.17 -6.38 -12.85
N SER A 15 -30.51 -6.45 -12.85
CA SER A 15 -31.28 -7.53 -12.25
C SER A 15 -31.21 -8.86 -13.02
N THR A 16 -30.41 -8.94 -14.10
CA THR A 16 -30.35 -10.11 -14.98
C THR A 16 -29.16 -11.04 -14.73
N LYS A 17 -28.31 -10.76 -13.74
CA LYS A 17 -27.12 -11.59 -13.38
C LYS A 17 -27.22 -12.27 -12.01
N PHE A 18 -28.42 -12.64 -11.56
CA PHE A 18 -28.58 -13.38 -10.31
C PHE A 18 -28.63 -14.90 -10.54
N PRO A 19 -27.88 -15.70 -9.78
CA PRO A 19 -28.14 -17.13 -9.65
C PRO A 19 -29.54 -17.37 -9.03
N GLU A 20 -30.26 -18.40 -9.49
CA GLU A 20 -31.67 -18.72 -9.14
C GLU A 20 -31.99 -18.89 -7.63
N TRP A 21 -31.01 -18.84 -6.72
CA TRP A 21 -31.22 -18.97 -5.27
C TRP A 21 -31.36 -17.63 -4.53
N VAL A 22 -31.40 -16.49 -5.25
CA VAL A 22 -31.42 -15.12 -4.69
C VAL A 22 -32.86 -14.58 -4.44
N ASP A 23 -33.91 -15.31 -4.81
CA ASP A 23 -35.32 -14.86 -4.76
C ASP A 23 -35.97 -14.74 -3.36
N GLN A 24 -35.21 -14.55 -2.27
CA GLN A 24 -35.77 -14.46 -0.92
C GLN A 24 -35.51 -13.15 -0.15
N VAL A 25 -35.08 -12.08 -0.82
CA VAL A 25 -34.99 -10.76 -0.17
C VAL A 25 -35.65 -9.70 -1.05
N SER A 26 -36.82 -9.24 -0.60
CA SER A 26 -37.79 -8.44 -1.36
C SER A 26 -37.37 -7.00 -1.63
N ASP A 27 -37.68 -6.57 -2.86
CA ASP A 27 -38.32 -5.31 -3.29
C ASP A 27 -38.15 -4.05 -2.43
N THR A 28 -37.52 -3.02 -3.03
CA THR A 28 -38.24 -1.76 -3.35
C THR A 28 -37.44 -0.74 -4.18
N TYR A 29 -38.13 -0.17 -5.19
CA TYR A 29 -37.98 1.13 -5.87
C TYR A 29 -36.99 1.35 -7.05
N GLN A 30 -37.58 1.39 -8.27
CA GLN A 30 -37.31 2.25 -9.44
C GLN A 30 -37.94 3.66 -9.19
N ASP A 31 -37.54 4.82 -9.72
CA ASP A 31 -37.03 5.28 -11.01
C ASP A 31 -36.38 6.68 -10.84
N LEU A 32 -35.57 7.14 -11.81
CA LEU A 32 -35.76 8.42 -12.52
C LEU A 32 -34.64 8.65 -13.58
N TYR A 33 -35.06 8.82 -14.83
CA TYR A 33 -34.25 9.08 -16.03
C TYR A 33 -33.83 10.55 -16.17
N PHE A 34 -32.62 10.79 -16.70
CA PHE A 34 -32.13 12.08 -17.20
C PHE A 34 -32.29 12.20 -18.72
N SER A 35 -32.63 13.40 -19.21
CA SER A 35 -32.57 13.82 -20.61
C SER A 35 -31.39 14.78 -20.85
N SER A 36 -30.67 14.58 -21.96
CA SER A 36 -29.62 15.47 -22.49
C SER A 36 -30.20 16.54 -23.42
N PRO A 37 -29.43 17.61 -23.72
CA PRO A 37 -28.99 17.73 -25.12
C PRO A 37 -27.55 18.24 -25.33
N SER A 38 -27.10 17.89 -26.53
CA SER A 38 -25.84 18.14 -27.25
C SER A 38 -25.36 19.59 -27.37
N SER A 39 -24.04 19.75 -27.61
CA SER A 39 -23.54 20.62 -28.69
C SER A 39 -22.10 20.28 -29.08
N GLN A 40 -21.86 20.25 -30.39
CA GLN A 40 -20.60 20.05 -31.07
C GLN A 40 -19.79 21.35 -31.12
N CYS A 41 -18.46 21.25 -31.22
CA CYS A 41 -17.64 22.22 -31.95
C CYS A 41 -16.45 21.50 -32.64
N HIS A 42 -16.39 21.65 -33.96
CA HIS A 42 -15.20 21.47 -34.79
C HIS A 42 -14.21 22.63 -34.56
N VAL A 43 -12.90 22.41 -34.73
CA VAL A 43 -12.00 23.20 -35.61
C VAL A 43 -10.71 22.39 -35.88
N SER A 44 -10.23 22.56 -37.11
CA SER A 44 -9.18 21.94 -37.91
C SER A 44 -7.71 22.23 -37.54
N SER A 45 -6.82 21.32 -37.97
CA SER A 45 -5.36 21.47 -38.08
C SER A 45 -4.90 22.44 -39.19
N PRO A 46 -3.62 22.86 -39.15
CA PRO A 46 -2.74 22.54 -40.27
C PRO A 46 -1.32 22.07 -39.89
N LYS A 47 -0.70 21.35 -40.83
CA LYS A 47 0.68 20.84 -40.85
C LYS A 47 1.70 21.91 -41.28
N SER A 48 2.95 21.84 -40.80
CA SER A 48 4.16 21.70 -41.65
C SER A 48 5.48 21.71 -40.85
N THR A 49 6.26 20.66 -41.12
CA THR A 49 7.74 20.46 -41.16
C THR A 49 8.68 21.67 -41.23
N THR A 50 9.83 21.55 -40.56
CA THR A 50 11.20 21.55 -41.16
C THR A 50 12.30 21.08 -40.19
N ASN A 51 13.28 20.33 -40.72
CA ASN A 51 14.50 19.85 -40.08
C ASN A 51 15.57 20.96 -39.97
N SER A 52 16.43 20.91 -38.95
CA SER A 52 17.84 21.28 -39.13
C SER A 52 18.75 20.58 -38.11
N THR A 53 19.81 19.98 -38.65
CA THR A 53 20.87 19.22 -37.97
C THR A 53 22.00 20.18 -37.60
N LEU A 54 22.53 20.10 -36.38
CA LEU A 54 23.79 20.78 -36.00
C LEU A 54 24.67 19.84 -35.16
N SER A 55 25.79 19.48 -35.78
CA SER A 55 26.92 18.71 -35.27
C SER A 55 27.65 19.50 -34.19
N GLN A 56 27.87 18.91 -33.01
CA GLN A 56 28.79 19.43 -32.00
C GLN A 56 30.01 18.52 -31.89
N THR A 57 31.18 19.12 -32.03
CA THR A 57 32.52 18.55 -31.85
C THR A 57 32.85 18.47 -30.36
N GLU A 58 33.34 17.31 -29.90
CA GLU A 58 33.76 17.06 -28.52
C GLU A 58 35.17 17.61 -28.23
N ASP A 59 35.32 18.35 -27.13
CA ASP A 59 36.61 18.65 -26.51
C ASP A 59 36.98 17.58 -25.45
N PRO A 60 38.27 17.24 -25.28
CA PRO A 60 38.70 16.10 -24.46
C PRO A 60 38.56 16.35 -22.95
N LYS A 61 37.85 15.42 -22.29
CA LYS A 61 37.58 15.37 -20.85
C LYS A 61 38.88 15.24 -20.02
N PHE A 62 39.14 16.22 -19.16
CA PHE A 62 40.05 16.09 -18.03
C PHE A 62 39.37 15.17 -17.00
N SER A 63 39.82 13.93 -16.84
CA SER A 63 39.28 13.02 -15.82
C SER A 63 39.99 13.26 -14.49
N SER A 64 39.29 13.92 -13.56
CA SER A 64 39.62 13.84 -12.15
C SER A 64 39.42 12.41 -11.64
N PRO A 65 40.24 11.92 -10.70
CA PRO A 65 40.05 10.60 -10.12
C PRO A 65 38.67 10.52 -9.47
N GLN A 66 37.79 9.68 -10.02
CA GLN A 66 36.44 9.45 -9.50
C GLN A 66 36.57 8.86 -8.09
N SER A 67 36.04 9.59 -7.10
CA SER A 67 35.78 9.01 -5.78
C SER A 67 34.91 7.77 -5.94
N PRO A 68 35.09 6.73 -5.10
CA PRO A 68 34.23 5.55 -5.14
C PRO A 68 32.76 5.99 -5.02
N PRO A 69 31.83 5.30 -5.71
CA PRO A 69 30.43 5.65 -5.63
C PRO A 69 29.95 5.58 -4.17
N PRO A 70 29.06 6.50 -3.75
CA PRO A 70 28.49 6.46 -2.42
C PRO A 70 27.87 5.08 -2.11
N ARG A 71 27.96 4.63 -0.85
CA ARG A 71 27.25 3.43 -0.38
C ARG A 71 25.76 3.58 -0.70
N LYS A 72 25.15 2.50 -1.18
CA LYS A 72 23.72 2.42 -1.55
C LYS A 72 23.16 1.10 -1.08
N ALA A 73 21.93 1.10 -0.55
CA ALA A 73 21.25 -0.11 -0.12
C ALA A 73 20.79 -0.94 -1.33
N ASN A 74 20.56 -2.24 -1.12
CA ASN A 74 19.89 -3.07 -2.14
C ASN A 74 18.36 -2.91 -2.00
N ALA A 75 17.80 -1.88 -2.62
CA ALA A 75 16.40 -1.48 -2.41
C ALA A 75 15.69 -1.03 -3.69
N THR A 76 14.36 -0.99 -3.65
CA THR A 76 13.50 -0.50 -4.73
C THR A 76 12.27 0.24 -4.17
N LEU A 77 11.72 1.15 -4.96
CA LEU A 77 10.40 1.74 -4.73
C LEU A 77 9.37 0.88 -5.48
N ILE A 78 8.25 0.52 -4.84
CA ILE A 78 7.23 -0.33 -5.47
C ILE A 78 5.85 0.33 -5.43
N MET A 79 5.12 0.19 -6.54
CA MET A 79 3.73 0.61 -6.66
C MET A 79 2.90 -0.49 -7.33
N LEU A 80 1.83 -0.90 -6.66
CA LEU A 80 0.73 -1.64 -7.28
C LEU A 80 -0.25 -0.62 -7.86
N ALA A 81 -0.47 -0.63 -9.17
CA ALA A 81 -1.34 0.34 -9.82
C ALA A 81 -2.02 -0.25 -11.05
N ARG A 82 -3.23 0.21 -11.33
CA ARG A 82 -3.96 -0.13 -12.56
C ARG A 82 -3.71 0.94 -13.63
N ASN A 83 -3.87 0.55 -14.89
CA ASN A 83 -3.75 1.47 -16.03
C ASN A 83 -4.60 2.75 -15.88
N LYS A 84 -5.80 2.63 -15.32
CA LYS A 84 -6.73 3.75 -15.09
C LYS A 84 -6.27 4.76 -14.03
N GLU A 85 -5.28 4.41 -13.21
CA GLU A 85 -4.76 5.23 -12.11
C GLU A 85 -3.52 6.03 -12.52
N ILE A 86 -3.18 6.05 -13.82
CA ILE A 86 -1.95 6.67 -14.36
C ILE A 86 -1.67 8.08 -13.81
N TYR A 87 -2.67 8.96 -13.74
CA TYR A 87 -2.47 10.33 -13.24
C TYR A 87 -2.19 10.38 -11.73
N GLN A 88 -2.81 9.48 -10.97
CA GLN A 88 -2.61 9.35 -9.53
C GLN A 88 -1.24 8.74 -9.22
N ALA A 89 -0.81 7.76 -10.02
CA ALA A 89 0.53 7.18 -9.97
C ALA A 89 1.59 8.24 -10.27
N ILE A 90 1.45 8.98 -11.39
CA ILE A 90 2.36 10.08 -11.77
C ILE A 90 2.46 11.12 -10.65
N SER A 91 1.34 11.52 -10.05
CA SER A 91 1.35 12.48 -8.94
C SER A 91 2.22 11.99 -7.79
N SER A 92 2.03 10.73 -7.38
CA SER A 92 2.75 10.12 -6.26
C SER A 92 4.23 9.96 -6.53
N VAL A 93 4.58 9.51 -7.74
CA VAL A 93 5.97 9.42 -8.19
C VAL A 93 6.64 10.79 -8.14
N LYS A 94 6.00 11.84 -8.66
CA LYS A 94 6.56 13.19 -8.60
C LYS A 94 6.81 13.66 -7.17
N HIS A 95 5.86 13.45 -6.26
CA HIS A 95 6.06 13.79 -4.84
C HIS A 95 7.26 13.05 -4.24
N MET A 96 7.39 11.74 -4.48
CA MET A 96 8.53 10.94 -3.98
C MET A 96 9.86 11.40 -4.60
N GLU A 97 9.87 11.66 -5.90
CA GLU A 97 11.05 12.13 -6.64
C GLU A 97 11.51 13.50 -6.15
N ASP A 98 10.59 14.43 -5.94
CA ASP A 98 10.90 15.80 -5.50
C ASP A 98 11.39 15.85 -4.05
N ARG A 99 10.92 14.93 -3.18
CA ARG A 99 11.25 14.91 -1.76
C ARG A 99 12.42 14.01 -1.38
N PHE A 100 12.74 13.00 -2.18
CA PHE A 100 13.75 12.01 -1.83
C PHE A 100 14.53 11.52 -3.04
N ASN A 101 13.88 10.81 -3.97
CA ASN A 101 14.60 9.90 -4.85
C ASN A 101 15.55 10.62 -5.84
N ARG A 102 15.13 11.78 -6.38
CA ARG A 102 15.93 12.55 -7.33
C ARG A 102 17.11 13.28 -6.69
N ALA A 103 17.05 13.52 -5.38
CA ALA A 103 18.12 14.20 -4.65
C ALA A 103 19.35 13.30 -4.43
N LEU A 104 19.19 11.97 -4.56
CA LEU A 104 20.27 11.02 -4.40
C LEU A 104 21.25 11.07 -5.59
N PRO A 105 22.57 10.88 -5.36
CA PRO A 105 23.54 10.74 -6.44
C PRO A 105 23.24 9.56 -7.40
N SER A 106 22.57 8.53 -6.89
CA SER A 106 22.09 7.38 -7.66
C SER A 106 20.68 7.01 -7.18
N PRO A 107 19.62 7.47 -7.86
CA PRO A 107 18.23 7.20 -7.48
C PRO A 107 17.91 5.70 -7.39
N TYR A 108 17.00 5.32 -6.51
CA TYR A 108 16.51 3.95 -6.40
C TYR A 108 15.59 3.59 -7.57
N PRO A 109 15.63 2.33 -8.05
CA PRO A 109 14.78 1.86 -9.12
C PRO A 109 13.33 1.72 -8.66
N TRP A 110 12.40 1.90 -9.60
CA TRP A 110 10.97 1.70 -9.42
C TRP A 110 10.50 0.37 -10.01
N ILE A 111 9.61 -0.32 -9.30
CA ILE A 111 8.83 -1.44 -9.81
C ILE A 111 7.35 -1.08 -9.78
N PHE A 112 6.69 -1.24 -10.93
CA PHE A 112 5.24 -1.15 -11.03
C PHE A 112 4.67 -2.54 -11.28
N LEU A 113 3.69 -2.95 -10.47
CA LEU A 113 2.97 -4.22 -10.63
C LEU A 113 1.50 -3.97 -10.94
N ASN A 114 0.90 -4.85 -11.73
CA ASN A 114 -0.53 -4.81 -12.11
C ASN A 114 -1.03 -6.23 -12.42
N GLU A 115 -2.32 -6.48 -12.17
CA GLU A 115 -2.98 -7.73 -12.56
C GLU A 115 -3.25 -7.84 -14.07
N GLU A 116 -3.16 -6.72 -14.78
CA GLU A 116 -3.24 -6.62 -16.23
C GLU A 116 -1.92 -6.08 -16.83
N PRO A 117 -1.62 -6.38 -18.10
CA PRO A 117 -0.49 -5.75 -18.77
C PRO A 117 -0.63 -4.22 -18.75
N PHE A 118 0.44 -3.53 -18.34
CA PHE A 118 0.49 -2.07 -18.46
C PHE A 118 0.42 -1.64 -19.93
N THR A 119 -0.39 -0.61 -20.22
CA THR A 119 -0.44 0.02 -21.54
C THR A 119 0.88 0.73 -21.84
N GLU A 120 1.19 0.92 -23.12
CA GLU A 120 2.39 1.70 -23.49
C GLU A 120 2.28 3.15 -23.02
N GLU A 121 1.08 3.74 -23.03
CA GLU A 121 0.84 5.06 -22.42
C GLU A 121 1.26 5.09 -20.95
N PHE A 122 0.86 4.10 -20.15
CA PHE A 122 1.27 4.04 -18.74
C PHE A 122 2.79 4.00 -18.59
N LYS A 123 3.44 3.11 -19.35
CA LYS A 123 4.90 2.94 -19.27
C LYS A 123 5.66 4.19 -19.71
N GLU A 124 5.27 4.81 -20.81
CA GLU A 124 5.87 6.05 -21.33
C GLU A 124 5.73 7.18 -20.32
N ARG A 125 4.52 7.42 -19.81
CA ARG A 125 4.25 8.54 -18.90
C ARG A 125 4.94 8.39 -17.54
N ILE A 126 5.13 7.16 -17.06
CA ILE A 126 5.90 6.90 -15.85
C ILE A 126 7.40 7.10 -16.10
N ARG A 127 7.94 6.63 -17.23
CA ARG A 127 9.35 6.87 -17.62
C ARG A 127 9.69 8.35 -17.69
N ASP A 128 8.73 9.20 -18.08
CA ASP A 128 8.92 10.66 -18.14
C ASP A 128 9.14 11.31 -16.76
N VAL A 129 8.73 10.68 -15.66
CA VAL A 129 8.73 11.29 -14.32
C VAL A 129 9.65 10.62 -13.30
N VAL A 130 10.04 9.36 -13.51
CA VAL A 130 11.03 8.67 -12.67
C VAL A 130 12.46 9.13 -12.99
N SER A 131 13.34 9.21 -11.98
CA SER A 131 14.76 9.51 -12.20
C SER A 131 15.65 8.25 -12.24
N GLY A 132 15.19 7.15 -11.66
CA GLY A 132 15.89 5.86 -11.65
C GLY A 132 15.44 4.91 -12.76
N GLU A 133 16.01 3.70 -12.77
CA GLU A 133 15.51 2.60 -13.62
C GLU A 133 14.05 2.25 -13.24
N VAL A 134 13.27 1.81 -14.22
CA VAL A 134 11.88 1.40 -14.00
C VAL A 134 11.57 0.07 -14.67
N GLU A 135 10.97 -0.83 -13.92
CA GLU A 135 10.51 -2.14 -14.38
C GLU A 135 9.00 -2.27 -14.19
N PHE A 136 8.34 -2.96 -15.12
CA PHE A 136 6.89 -3.17 -15.12
C PHE A 136 6.61 -4.68 -15.10
N GLY A 137 5.93 -5.16 -14.06
CA GLY A 137 5.62 -6.58 -13.86
C GLY A 137 4.14 -6.88 -13.99
N LEU A 138 3.83 -8.00 -14.67
CA LEU A 138 2.49 -8.59 -14.67
C LEU A 138 2.39 -9.61 -13.54
N ILE A 139 1.40 -9.45 -12.67
CA ILE A 139 1.18 -10.37 -11.56
C ILE A 139 0.69 -11.73 -12.09
N PRO A 140 1.31 -12.86 -11.71
CA PRO A 140 0.80 -14.18 -12.04
C PRO A 140 -0.64 -14.35 -11.57
N LYS A 141 -1.48 -15.00 -12.38
CA LYS A 141 -2.92 -15.10 -12.10
C LYS A 141 -3.22 -15.79 -10.77
N GLU A 142 -2.44 -16.81 -10.44
CA GLU A 142 -2.47 -17.59 -9.20
C GLU A 142 -2.18 -16.76 -7.93
N HIS A 143 -1.48 -15.63 -8.08
CA HIS A 143 -1.15 -14.74 -6.97
C HIS A 143 -2.18 -13.62 -6.78
N TRP A 144 -3.03 -13.36 -7.78
CA TRP A 144 -4.01 -12.28 -7.75
C TRP A 144 -5.45 -12.75 -7.59
N PHE A 145 -5.90 -13.67 -8.44
CA PHE A 145 -7.31 -14.03 -8.52
C PHE A 145 -7.73 -14.95 -7.36
N GLN A 146 -9.02 -14.89 -7.04
CA GLN A 146 -9.63 -15.74 -6.02
C GLN A 146 -9.36 -17.22 -6.32
N PRO A 147 -8.81 -17.99 -5.36
CA PRO A 147 -8.61 -19.43 -5.52
C PRO A 147 -9.92 -20.18 -5.79
N GLU A 148 -9.85 -21.27 -6.56
CA GLU A 148 -11.02 -22.06 -6.98
C GLU A 148 -11.71 -22.80 -5.82
N ASP A 149 -11.00 -23.04 -4.72
CA ASP A 149 -11.49 -23.71 -3.52
C ASP A 149 -12.28 -22.80 -2.57
N ILE A 150 -12.35 -21.49 -2.86
CA ILE A 150 -13.22 -20.56 -2.13
C ILE A 150 -14.69 -20.82 -2.47
N ASP A 151 -15.51 -21.12 -1.45
CA ASP A 151 -16.96 -21.22 -1.59
C ASP A 151 -17.56 -19.84 -1.89
N GLU A 152 -17.85 -19.59 -3.16
CA GLU A 152 -18.39 -18.32 -3.63
C GLU A 152 -19.75 -17.96 -2.99
N LYS A 153 -20.58 -18.94 -2.62
CA LYS A 153 -21.85 -18.65 -1.93
C LYS A 153 -21.58 -18.15 -0.52
N ARG A 154 -20.59 -18.72 0.18
CA ARG A 154 -20.16 -18.24 1.49
C ARG A 154 -19.50 -16.86 1.39
N ALA A 155 -18.60 -16.66 0.42
CA ALA A 155 -17.95 -15.37 0.19
C ALA A 155 -18.98 -14.27 -0.12
N TYR A 156 -19.98 -14.56 -0.96
CA TYR A 156 -21.09 -13.64 -1.25
C TYR A 156 -21.85 -13.23 0.02
N ARG A 157 -22.19 -14.18 0.90
CA ARG A 157 -22.85 -13.87 2.18
C ARG A 157 -21.99 -12.95 3.05
N GLY A 158 -20.69 -13.22 3.15
CA GLY A 158 -19.76 -12.36 3.90
C GLY A 158 -19.68 -10.94 3.34
N ARG A 159 -19.64 -10.80 2.00
CA ARG A 159 -19.71 -9.49 1.33
C ARG A 159 -21.02 -8.78 1.66
N TRP A 160 -22.15 -9.48 1.57
CA TRP A 160 -23.47 -8.91 1.83
C TRP A 160 -23.62 -8.44 3.30
N GLU A 161 -23.13 -9.21 4.26
CA GLU A 161 -23.08 -8.81 5.68
C GLU A 161 -22.31 -7.49 5.88
N LEU A 162 -21.19 -7.29 5.18
CA LEU A 162 -20.38 -6.09 5.27
C LEU A 162 -21.04 -4.90 4.55
N ILE A 163 -21.73 -5.12 3.43
CA ILE A 163 -22.51 -4.09 2.72
C ILE A 163 -23.59 -3.54 3.65
N MET A 164 -24.33 -4.42 4.33
CA MET A 164 -25.38 -4.04 5.28
C MET A 164 -24.86 -3.24 6.48
N LYS A 165 -23.55 -3.33 6.76
CA LYS A 165 -22.85 -2.55 7.81
C LYS A 165 -22.22 -1.25 7.29
N GLY A 166 -22.38 -0.92 6.01
CA GLY A 166 -21.80 0.29 5.40
C GLY A 166 -20.28 0.27 5.32
N ILE A 167 -19.68 -0.91 5.26
CA ILE A 167 -18.22 -1.09 5.23
C ILE A 167 -17.68 -0.76 3.82
N ILE A 168 -16.64 0.08 3.75
CA ILE A 168 -16.01 0.45 2.47
C ILE A 168 -15.46 -0.79 1.73
N TYR A 169 -15.55 -0.83 0.41
CA TYR A 169 -15.11 -1.97 -0.43
C TYR A 169 -15.73 -3.33 -0.05
N ALA A 170 -16.84 -3.35 0.69
CA ALA A 170 -17.46 -4.58 1.18
C ALA A 170 -17.81 -5.57 0.05
N ASP A 171 -18.27 -5.07 -1.10
CA ASP A 171 -18.65 -5.83 -2.29
C ASP A 171 -17.46 -6.19 -3.22
N SER A 172 -16.33 -5.52 -3.06
CA SER A 172 -15.21 -5.60 -4.02
C SER A 172 -14.40 -6.89 -3.86
N VAL A 173 -14.48 -7.76 -4.87
CA VAL A 173 -13.58 -8.93 -5.01
C VAL A 173 -12.16 -8.47 -5.34
N SER A 174 -12.00 -7.49 -6.24
CA SER A 174 -10.68 -6.98 -6.61
C SER A 174 -9.90 -6.36 -5.43
N TYR A 175 -10.62 -5.79 -4.45
CA TYR A 175 -9.99 -5.27 -3.22
C TYR A 175 -9.48 -6.40 -2.34
N ARG A 176 -10.22 -7.51 -2.23
CA ARG A 176 -9.77 -8.71 -1.50
C ARG A 176 -8.58 -9.39 -2.16
N ASN A 177 -8.58 -9.45 -3.48
CA ASN A 177 -7.42 -9.88 -4.26
C ASN A 177 -6.19 -9.03 -3.94
N MET A 178 -6.34 -7.71 -3.92
CA MET A 178 -5.26 -6.79 -3.54
C MET A 178 -4.78 -7.02 -2.10
N CYS A 179 -5.67 -7.13 -1.12
CA CYS A 179 -5.29 -7.39 0.27
C CYS A 179 -4.54 -8.73 0.41
N ARG A 180 -5.02 -9.79 -0.25
CA ARG A 180 -4.34 -11.08 -0.27
C ARG A 180 -2.98 -11.01 -0.96
N PHE A 181 -2.90 -10.32 -2.11
CA PHE A 181 -1.66 -10.13 -2.87
C PHE A 181 -0.59 -9.41 -2.03
N ASN A 182 -0.96 -8.30 -1.40
CA ASN A 182 -0.05 -7.55 -0.53
C ASN A 182 0.30 -8.34 0.73
N SER A 183 -0.61 -9.15 1.27
CA SER A 183 -0.30 -10.01 2.42
C SER A 183 0.68 -11.14 2.09
N GLY A 184 0.60 -11.73 0.90
CA GLY A 184 1.20 -13.04 0.64
C GLY A 184 2.15 -13.16 -0.54
N PHE A 185 2.08 -12.25 -1.52
CA PHE A 185 2.60 -12.53 -2.85
C PHE A 185 3.49 -11.45 -3.45
N PHE A 186 3.33 -10.17 -3.08
CA PHE A 186 4.12 -9.10 -3.71
C PHE A 186 5.62 -9.37 -3.60
N TYR A 187 6.11 -9.73 -2.41
CA TYR A 187 7.52 -10.05 -2.11
C TYR A 187 8.05 -11.31 -2.82
N ARG A 188 7.16 -12.12 -3.40
CA ARG A 188 7.47 -13.32 -4.20
C ARG A 188 7.54 -13.03 -5.70
N HIS A 189 7.14 -11.84 -6.14
CA HIS A 189 7.23 -11.46 -7.54
C HIS A 189 8.69 -11.50 -8.02
N GLU A 190 8.92 -11.97 -9.26
CA GLU A 190 10.27 -12.20 -9.80
C GLU A 190 11.15 -10.94 -9.75
N LEU A 191 10.57 -9.78 -10.06
CA LEU A 191 11.26 -8.48 -10.04
C LEU A 191 11.77 -8.08 -8.64
N LEU A 192 11.13 -8.59 -7.57
CA LEU A 192 11.54 -8.29 -6.20
C LEU A 192 12.60 -9.24 -5.66
N GLN A 193 12.86 -10.38 -6.31
CA GLN A 193 13.78 -11.41 -5.77
C GLN A 193 15.22 -10.92 -5.62
N LYS A 194 15.62 -9.92 -6.42
CA LYS A 194 16.95 -9.31 -6.36
C LYS A 194 17.13 -8.26 -5.25
N TYR A 195 16.05 -7.79 -4.63
CA TYR A 195 16.10 -6.71 -3.64
C TYR A 195 16.00 -7.23 -2.20
N LYS A 196 16.62 -6.48 -1.29
CA LYS A 196 16.53 -6.68 0.16
C LYS A 196 15.43 -5.80 0.77
N TRP A 197 15.30 -4.56 0.31
CA TRP A 197 14.34 -3.60 0.85
C TRP A 197 13.33 -3.17 -0.21
N TYR A 198 12.14 -2.81 0.23
CA TYR A 198 11.18 -2.07 -0.58
C TYR A 198 10.64 -0.86 0.18
N TRP A 199 10.23 0.15 -0.57
CA TRP A 199 9.34 1.20 -0.08
C TRP A 199 8.05 1.18 -0.90
N ARG A 200 6.93 0.83 -0.26
CA ARG A 200 5.61 0.85 -0.89
C ARG A 200 5.09 2.27 -1.02
N VAL A 201 4.67 2.60 -2.23
CA VAL A 201 4.05 3.86 -2.61
C VAL A 201 2.77 3.55 -3.36
N GLU A 202 1.63 3.96 -2.83
CA GLU A 202 0.33 3.85 -3.51
C GLU A 202 0.09 5.01 -4.50
N PRO A 203 -0.82 4.86 -5.47
CA PRO A 203 -1.35 6.00 -6.20
C PRO A 203 -2.04 7.02 -5.29
N ASN A 204 -2.06 8.28 -5.71
CA ASN A 204 -2.71 9.40 -5.01
C ASN A 204 -2.19 9.70 -3.59
N VAL A 205 -0.89 9.49 -3.34
CA VAL A 205 -0.24 9.90 -2.07
C VAL A 205 0.53 11.21 -2.23
N LYS A 206 0.84 11.85 -1.10
CA LYS A 206 1.69 13.04 -1.04
C LYS A 206 2.82 12.82 -0.04
N PHE A 207 4.01 13.26 -0.44
CA PHE A 207 5.17 13.46 0.44
C PHE A 207 5.39 14.95 0.61
N PHE A 208 5.54 15.40 1.84
CA PHE A 208 5.57 16.83 2.19
C PHE A 208 6.93 17.36 2.56
N CYS A 209 7.84 16.49 3.01
CA CYS A 209 9.11 16.87 3.61
C CYS A 209 10.27 16.31 2.79
N ASP A 210 11.31 17.12 2.59
CA ASP A 210 12.57 16.71 1.99
C ASP A 210 13.30 15.75 2.94
N LEU A 211 13.91 14.70 2.39
CA LEU A 211 14.77 13.77 3.13
C LEU A 211 16.23 14.03 2.74
N ASP A 212 17.03 14.45 3.72
CA ASP A 212 18.47 14.73 3.57
C ASP A 212 19.37 13.52 3.88
N TYR A 213 18.75 12.36 4.10
CA TYR A 213 19.41 11.08 4.32
C TYR A 213 18.75 9.98 3.47
N ASP A 214 19.37 8.81 3.43
CA ASP A 214 18.82 7.62 2.76
C ASP A 214 18.09 6.74 3.78
N PRO A 215 16.74 6.63 3.71
CA PRO A 215 15.97 5.82 4.64
C PRO A 215 16.33 4.34 4.61
N PHE A 216 16.73 3.78 3.46
CA PHE A 216 17.14 2.38 3.39
C PHE A 216 18.47 2.14 4.10
N LEU A 217 19.44 3.05 3.95
CA LEU A 217 20.69 2.99 4.71
C LEU A 217 20.43 3.18 6.21
N PHE A 218 19.52 4.08 6.59
CA PHE A 218 19.10 4.24 7.98
C PHE A 218 18.55 2.91 8.54
N MET A 219 17.67 2.23 7.79
CA MET A 219 17.10 0.94 8.21
C MET A 219 18.20 -0.11 8.39
N GLU A 220 19.15 -0.21 7.46
CA GLU A 220 20.30 -1.13 7.57
C GLU A 220 21.20 -0.82 8.76
N ASP A 221 21.64 0.43 8.88
CA ASP A 221 22.63 0.86 9.88
C ASP A 221 22.07 0.75 11.31
N ASN A 222 20.75 0.92 11.45
CA ASN A 222 20.05 0.85 12.74
C ASN A 222 19.33 -0.48 12.98
N LYS A 223 19.58 -1.50 12.13
CA LYS A 223 19.02 -2.86 12.26
C LYS A 223 17.49 -2.87 12.41
N LYS A 224 16.84 -2.01 11.64
CA LYS A 224 15.38 -1.99 11.52
C LYS A 224 14.96 -3.00 10.47
N GLU A 225 13.71 -3.46 10.51
CA GLU A 225 13.15 -4.43 9.57
C GLU A 225 11.82 -3.94 8.98
N TYR A 226 11.08 -3.10 9.70
CA TYR A 226 9.78 -2.56 9.29
C TYR A 226 9.64 -1.11 9.72
N GLY A 227 9.13 -0.24 8.84
CA GLY A 227 8.95 1.17 9.12
C GLY A 227 7.65 1.73 8.57
N PHE A 228 7.04 2.64 9.33
CA PHE A 228 5.70 3.19 9.07
C PHE A 228 5.62 4.69 9.38
N THR A 229 4.54 5.35 8.94
CA THR A 229 4.21 6.75 9.27
C THR A 229 2.87 6.89 9.99
N ILE A 230 1.83 6.15 9.60
CA ILE A 230 0.49 6.25 10.20
C ILE A 230 0.14 4.93 10.89
N THR A 231 -0.53 5.01 12.04
CA THR A 231 -1.16 3.87 12.71
C THR A 231 -2.63 4.17 12.97
N MET A 232 -3.49 3.16 12.91
CA MET A 232 -4.92 3.35 13.14
C MET A 232 -5.61 2.08 13.64
N GLU A 233 -6.85 2.22 14.11
CA GLU A 233 -7.74 1.09 14.41
C GLU A 233 -8.43 0.56 13.13
N GLU A 234 -8.48 -0.76 12.97
CA GLU A 234 -9.25 -1.42 11.92
C GLU A 234 -10.75 -1.49 12.29
N PHE A 235 -11.61 -1.60 11.28
CA PHE A 235 -13.02 -1.91 11.49
C PHE A 235 -13.19 -3.38 11.86
N GLU A 236 -13.45 -3.67 13.15
CA GLU A 236 -13.66 -5.04 13.67
C GLU A 236 -14.52 -5.96 12.78
N PRO A 237 -15.64 -5.52 12.14
CA PRO A 237 -16.44 -6.39 11.28
C PRO A 237 -15.66 -7.06 10.14
N THR A 238 -14.53 -6.50 9.72
CA THR A 238 -13.74 -6.94 8.56
C THR A 238 -12.79 -8.08 8.89
N ILE A 239 -12.50 -8.29 10.18
CA ILE A 239 -11.44 -9.16 10.71
C ILE A 239 -11.88 -9.97 11.96
N ARG A 240 -13.17 -10.32 12.04
CA ARG A 240 -13.80 -10.98 13.20
C ARG A 240 -13.03 -12.23 13.65
N SER A 241 -12.57 -13.04 12.70
CA SER A 241 -11.87 -14.29 13.00
C SER A 241 -10.35 -14.18 12.87
N LEU A 242 -9.79 -13.01 12.56
CA LEU A 242 -8.35 -12.83 12.40
C LEU A 242 -7.60 -13.11 13.70
N TRP A 243 -7.95 -12.41 14.79
CA TRP A 243 -7.25 -12.60 16.07
C TRP A 243 -7.40 -14.01 16.66
N PRO A 244 -8.58 -14.66 16.66
CA PRO A 244 -8.68 -16.07 17.02
C PRO A 244 -7.74 -16.98 16.22
N THR A 245 -7.62 -16.75 14.91
CA THR A 245 -6.70 -17.51 14.03
C THR A 245 -5.25 -17.25 14.41
N VAL A 246 -4.88 -16.00 14.67
CA VAL A 246 -3.53 -15.60 15.13
C VAL A 246 -3.19 -16.26 16.46
N LYS A 247 -4.10 -16.26 17.44
CA LYS A 247 -3.87 -16.90 18.74
C LYS A 247 -3.61 -18.40 18.60
N GLN A 248 -4.35 -19.07 17.72
CA GLN A 248 -4.10 -20.48 17.42
C GLN A 248 -2.71 -20.67 16.80
N PHE A 249 -2.35 -19.85 15.81
CA PHE A 249 -1.01 -19.88 15.22
C PHE A 249 0.10 -19.67 16.25
N MET A 250 -0.04 -18.71 17.17
CA MET A 250 0.93 -18.46 18.25
C MET A 250 1.06 -19.66 19.21
N ALA A 251 -0.03 -20.39 19.46
CA ALA A 251 -0.02 -21.58 20.30
C ALA A 251 0.66 -22.76 19.60
N ASP A 252 0.46 -22.89 18.29
CA ASP A 252 1.04 -23.96 17.47
C ASP A 252 2.52 -23.69 17.12
N HIS A 253 2.93 -22.41 17.04
CA HIS A 253 4.27 -21.96 16.67
C HIS A 253 4.86 -20.94 17.66
N PRO A 254 5.05 -21.30 18.94
CA PRO A 254 5.64 -20.39 19.93
C PRO A 254 7.08 -19.98 19.57
N GLU A 255 7.80 -20.77 18.77
CA GLU A 255 9.16 -20.50 18.30
C GLU A 255 9.28 -19.25 17.42
N TYR A 256 8.19 -18.81 16.78
CA TYR A 256 8.18 -17.62 15.93
C TYR A 256 7.90 -16.34 16.70
N ILE A 257 7.51 -16.42 17.98
CA ILE A 257 7.15 -15.26 18.78
C ILE A 257 8.42 -14.65 19.38
N ALA A 258 8.77 -13.45 18.94
CA ALA A 258 9.93 -12.75 19.46
C ALA A 258 9.72 -12.42 20.95
N PRO A 259 10.77 -12.56 21.80
CA PRO A 259 10.64 -12.36 23.24
C PRO A 259 10.42 -10.90 23.64
N ASP A 260 11.00 -9.94 22.91
CA ASP A 260 10.79 -8.49 23.11
C ASP A 260 9.94 -7.91 21.97
N ASN A 261 8.82 -8.58 21.67
CA ASN A 261 7.90 -8.18 20.62
C ASN A 261 7.05 -6.95 20.99
N ALA A 262 6.21 -6.49 20.06
CA ALA A 262 5.33 -5.35 20.23
C ALA A 262 3.88 -5.75 20.59
N MET A 263 3.65 -6.85 21.33
CA MET A 263 2.30 -7.29 21.74
C MET A 263 1.46 -6.16 22.38
N LYS A 264 2.09 -5.30 23.18
CA LYS A 264 1.42 -4.13 23.81
C LYS A 264 0.82 -3.15 22.80
N PHE A 265 1.36 -3.08 21.57
CA PHE A 265 0.79 -2.24 20.51
C PHE A 265 -0.57 -2.78 20.05
N ILE A 266 -0.66 -4.09 19.87
CA ILE A 266 -1.82 -4.78 19.28
C ILE A 266 -2.80 -5.35 20.33
N SER A 267 -2.46 -5.34 21.62
CA SER A 267 -3.33 -5.88 22.67
C SER A 267 -3.17 -5.16 23.99
N HIS A 268 -4.31 -4.85 24.63
CA HIS A 268 -4.36 -4.24 25.96
C HIS A 268 -4.25 -5.24 27.12
N ASN A 269 -4.42 -6.52 26.82
CA ASN A 269 -4.54 -7.60 27.79
C ASN A 269 -3.61 -8.77 27.43
N ASN A 270 -2.38 -8.43 27.05
CA ASN A 270 -1.29 -9.37 26.84
C ASN A 270 -1.63 -10.51 25.85
N GLY A 271 -2.45 -10.20 24.84
CA GLY A 271 -2.82 -11.11 23.77
C GLY A 271 -4.21 -11.73 23.88
N ASP A 272 -4.96 -11.53 24.97
CA ASP A 272 -6.30 -12.13 25.10
C ASP A 272 -7.26 -11.65 23.99
N THR A 273 -7.24 -10.34 23.70
CA THR A 273 -8.00 -9.70 22.62
C THR A 273 -7.14 -8.77 21.78
N TYR A 274 -7.45 -8.66 20.49
CA TYR A 274 -6.87 -7.66 19.60
C TYR A 274 -7.54 -6.31 19.84
N ASN A 275 -6.74 -5.24 19.95
CA ASN A 275 -7.23 -3.89 20.12
C ASN A 275 -7.46 -3.12 18.80
N LEU A 276 -7.38 -3.84 17.67
CA LEU A 276 -7.58 -3.35 16.30
C LEU A 276 -6.45 -2.47 15.73
N CYS A 277 -5.42 -2.15 16.51
CA CYS A 277 -4.33 -1.29 16.06
C CYS A 277 -3.43 -1.95 15.03
N HIS A 278 -3.15 -1.21 13.96
CA HIS A 278 -2.24 -1.60 12.91
C HIS A 278 -1.46 -0.40 12.36
N PHE A 279 -0.30 -0.68 11.77
CA PHE A 279 0.43 0.22 10.89
C PHE A 279 -0.29 0.31 9.55
N TRP A 280 -0.44 1.51 9.01
CA TRP A 280 -1.19 1.72 7.77
C TRP A 280 -0.32 1.44 6.54
N SER A 281 -0.54 0.28 5.91
CA SER A 281 0.40 -0.35 4.96
C SER A 281 0.56 0.37 3.61
N ASN A 282 -0.20 1.44 3.31
CA ASN A 282 0.01 2.22 2.09
C ASN A 282 1.35 2.99 2.08
N PHE A 283 1.94 3.19 3.26
CA PHE A 283 3.33 3.54 3.45
C PHE A 283 4.02 2.41 4.24
N GLU A 284 5.01 1.79 3.63
CA GLU A 284 5.88 0.82 4.30
C GLU A 284 7.29 0.92 3.74
N ILE A 285 8.29 1.02 4.62
CA ILE A 285 9.69 0.75 4.28
C ILE A 285 10.08 -0.50 5.05
N ALA A 286 10.31 -1.61 4.37
CA ALA A 286 10.53 -2.87 5.06
C ALA A 286 11.50 -3.80 4.33
N SER A 287 12.07 -4.70 5.12
CA SER A 287 12.92 -5.78 4.69
C SER A 287 12.07 -6.86 4.02
N LEU A 288 12.39 -7.21 2.78
CA LEU A 288 11.78 -8.35 2.09
C LEU A 288 12.16 -9.67 2.77
N ASP A 289 13.27 -9.73 3.50
CA ASP A 289 13.68 -10.92 4.25
C ASP A 289 12.74 -11.21 5.43
N PHE A 290 12.12 -10.18 6.02
CA PHE A 290 11.05 -10.37 7.01
C PHE A 290 9.87 -11.14 6.40
N TYR A 291 9.39 -10.74 5.22
CA TYR A 291 8.29 -11.41 4.52
C TYR A 291 8.68 -12.80 4.00
N ARG A 292 9.94 -13.00 3.62
CA ARG A 292 10.49 -14.29 3.16
C ARG A 292 10.84 -15.25 4.30
N SER A 293 10.80 -14.79 5.55
CA SER A 293 11.09 -15.62 6.71
C SER A 293 10.10 -16.80 6.83
N GLU A 294 10.55 -17.88 7.47
CA GLU A 294 9.72 -19.04 7.73
C GLU A 294 8.50 -18.69 8.61
N ALA A 295 8.70 -17.81 9.60
CA ALA A 295 7.65 -17.29 10.48
C ALA A 295 6.53 -16.60 9.68
N TYR A 296 6.88 -15.62 8.84
CA TYR A 296 5.89 -14.89 8.04
C TYR A 296 5.23 -15.79 6.99
N THR A 297 6.02 -16.63 6.31
CA THR A 297 5.51 -17.54 5.28
C THR A 297 4.52 -18.56 5.85
N SER A 298 4.82 -19.11 7.03
CA SER A 298 3.93 -20.05 7.74
C SER A 298 2.67 -19.34 8.24
N TYR A 299 2.83 -18.14 8.80
CA TYR A 299 1.71 -17.31 9.24
C TYR A 299 0.74 -16.98 8.11
N PHE A 300 1.26 -16.45 6.99
CA PHE A 300 0.43 -16.15 5.82
C PHE A 300 -0.27 -17.40 5.30
N LYS A 301 0.42 -18.55 5.24
CA LYS A 301 -0.18 -19.82 4.82
C LYS A 301 -1.37 -20.21 5.73
N THR A 302 -1.21 -20.14 7.05
CA THR A 302 -2.30 -20.41 8.00
C THR A 302 -3.49 -19.48 7.77
N LEU A 303 -3.23 -18.19 7.52
CA LEU A 303 -4.30 -17.22 7.23
C LEU A 303 -5.00 -17.53 5.91
N ASP A 304 -4.23 -17.82 4.86
CA ASP A 304 -4.75 -18.06 3.51
C ASP A 304 -5.63 -19.32 3.45
N GLU A 305 -5.24 -20.38 4.15
CA GLU A 305 -6.00 -21.65 4.26
C GLU A 305 -7.38 -21.47 4.90
N THR A 306 -7.62 -20.39 5.65
CA THR A 306 -8.96 -20.10 6.20
C THR A 306 -9.97 -19.64 5.14
N GLY A 307 -9.48 -19.10 4.01
CA GLY A 307 -10.28 -18.40 3.00
C GLY A 307 -10.85 -17.05 3.47
N ASN A 308 -10.48 -16.54 4.65
CA ASN A 308 -11.12 -15.36 5.23
C ASN A 308 -10.73 -14.03 4.60
N PHE A 309 -9.70 -13.99 3.74
CA PHE A 309 -9.53 -12.87 2.79
C PHE A 309 -10.79 -12.69 1.92
N TYR A 310 -11.53 -13.77 1.65
CA TYR A 310 -12.76 -13.78 0.84
C TYR A 310 -14.06 -13.91 1.64
N TYR A 311 -14.07 -14.73 2.69
CA TYR A 311 -15.25 -14.87 3.57
C TYR A 311 -15.47 -13.67 4.49
N GLU A 312 -14.40 -12.95 4.84
CA GLU A 312 -14.44 -11.66 5.52
C GLU A 312 -13.87 -10.57 4.59
N ARG A 313 -13.01 -9.68 5.10
CA ARG A 313 -12.30 -8.67 4.32
C ARG A 313 -10.97 -8.32 5.00
N TRP A 314 -10.17 -9.34 5.32
CA TRP A 314 -8.86 -9.17 5.95
C TRP A 314 -7.97 -8.27 5.08
N GLY A 315 -7.59 -7.12 5.61
CA GLY A 315 -6.65 -6.21 4.97
C GLY A 315 -5.21 -6.66 5.17
N ASP A 316 -4.32 -6.30 4.25
CA ASP A 316 -2.88 -6.50 4.40
C ASP A 316 -2.30 -5.69 5.58
N ALA A 317 -2.85 -4.50 5.85
CA ALA A 317 -2.38 -3.65 6.95
C ALA A 317 -2.45 -4.35 8.33
N PRO A 318 -3.60 -4.88 8.81
CA PRO A 318 -3.62 -5.64 10.05
C PRO A 318 -2.83 -6.95 9.97
N VAL A 319 -2.76 -7.62 8.81
CA VAL A 319 -1.97 -8.85 8.65
C VAL A 319 -0.47 -8.58 8.85
N HIS A 320 0.09 -7.58 8.16
CA HIS A 320 1.48 -7.14 8.30
C HIS A 320 1.80 -6.67 9.71
N SER A 321 0.89 -5.89 10.30
CA SER A 321 1.10 -5.29 11.61
C SER A 321 1.13 -6.31 12.73
N ILE A 322 0.24 -7.31 12.69
CA ILE A 322 0.26 -8.42 13.63
C ILE A 322 1.55 -9.22 13.47
N ALA A 323 1.95 -9.56 12.24
CA ALA A 323 3.18 -10.30 11.99
C ALA A 323 4.42 -9.54 12.48
N ALA A 324 4.56 -8.26 12.13
CA ALA A 324 5.67 -7.42 12.57
C ALA A 324 5.70 -7.31 14.10
N SER A 325 4.53 -7.11 14.73
CA SER A 325 4.42 -6.97 16.17
C SER A 325 4.66 -8.25 16.97
N LEU A 326 4.57 -9.43 16.34
CA LEU A 326 4.79 -10.72 16.99
C LEU A 326 6.16 -11.32 16.68
N PHE A 327 6.63 -11.22 15.42
CA PHE A 327 7.81 -11.96 14.95
C PHE A 327 9.10 -11.13 14.99
N LEU A 328 8.99 -9.81 15.12
CA LEU A 328 10.15 -8.92 15.30
C LEU A 328 10.25 -8.47 16.75
N ASN A 329 11.48 -8.17 17.19
CA ASN A 329 11.63 -7.37 18.39
C ASN A 329 11.13 -5.95 18.11
N LYS A 330 10.45 -5.32 19.07
CA LYS A 330 9.91 -3.96 18.95
C LYS A 330 10.95 -2.94 18.50
N SER A 331 12.22 -3.12 18.87
CA SER A 331 13.33 -2.24 18.46
C SER A 331 13.66 -2.30 16.97
N GLN A 332 13.21 -3.34 16.25
CA GLN A 332 13.38 -3.50 14.81
C GLN A 332 12.27 -2.79 14.01
N ILE A 333 11.21 -2.31 14.67
CA ILE A 333 10.14 -1.55 14.04
C ILE A 333 10.42 -0.05 14.25
N HIS A 334 10.19 0.76 13.23
CA HIS A 334 10.51 2.19 13.24
C HIS A 334 9.33 3.06 12.83
N PHE A 335 9.04 4.07 13.64
CA PHE A 335 8.15 5.16 13.26
C PHE A 335 8.97 6.27 12.62
N PHE A 336 8.71 6.55 11.34
CA PHE A 336 9.31 7.66 10.61
C PHE A 336 8.59 8.97 10.93
N SER A 337 8.89 9.55 12.09
CA SER A 337 8.31 10.82 12.57
C SER A 337 8.64 12.03 11.69
N ASP A 338 9.66 11.92 10.84
CA ASP A 338 10.17 12.98 9.98
C ASP A 338 9.70 12.88 8.52
N VAL A 339 8.96 11.83 8.15
CA VAL A 339 8.47 11.63 6.78
C VAL A 339 7.01 12.09 6.67
N GLY A 340 6.80 13.37 6.35
CA GLY A 340 5.46 13.90 6.12
C GLY A 340 4.75 13.22 4.96
N TYR A 341 3.61 12.58 5.25
CA TYR A 341 2.90 11.68 4.34
C TYR A 341 1.39 11.87 4.43
N ARG A 342 0.71 11.77 3.28
CA ARG A 342 -0.75 11.71 3.22
C ARG A 342 -1.22 10.70 2.18
N HIS A 343 -2.18 9.92 2.61
CA HIS A 343 -3.08 9.18 1.75
C HIS A 343 -4.49 9.55 2.22
N GLU A 344 -5.36 10.03 1.33
CA GLU A 344 -6.63 10.60 1.75
C GLU A 344 -7.46 9.61 2.60
N PRO A 345 -8.11 10.07 3.70
CA PRO A 345 -8.12 11.46 4.20
C PRO A 345 -7.04 11.77 5.25
N PHE A 346 -6.16 10.82 5.57
CA PHE A 346 -5.28 10.91 6.74
C PHE A 346 -3.88 11.43 6.38
N GLN A 347 -3.34 12.26 7.27
CA GLN A 347 -2.05 12.90 7.13
C GLN A 347 -1.23 12.72 8.40
N HIS A 348 0.03 12.34 8.24
CA HIS A 348 1.08 12.49 9.24
C HIS A 348 1.92 13.71 8.83
N CYS A 349 2.03 14.70 9.71
CA CYS A 349 2.86 15.88 9.49
C CYS A 349 3.90 16.01 10.62
N PRO A 350 5.21 15.94 10.32
CA PRO A 350 6.27 16.10 11.31
C PRO A 350 6.09 17.39 12.12
N GLN A 351 6.54 17.38 13.38
CA GLN A 351 6.33 18.48 14.31
C GLN A 351 7.65 19.16 14.68
N GLY A 352 7.60 20.46 15.03
CA GLY A 352 8.74 21.21 15.53
C GLY A 352 9.98 21.14 14.63
N VAL A 353 11.12 20.74 15.21
CA VAL A 353 12.42 20.73 14.51
C VAL A 353 12.44 19.77 13.32
N GLU A 354 11.71 18.66 13.36
CA GLU A 354 11.63 17.73 12.22
C GLU A 354 10.91 18.37 11.04
N ASN A 355 9.84 19.14 11.31
CA ASN A 355 9.11 19.90 10.30
C ASN A 355 10.02 20.93 9.60
N GLU A 356 10.74 21.70 10.40
CA GLU A 356 11.66 22.73 9.92
C GLU A 356 12.83 22.13 9.12
N ARG A 357 13.45 21.06 9.64
CA ARG A 357 14.55 20.36 8.95
C ARG A 357 14.10 19.79 7.62
N GLY A 358 12.94 19.13 7.61
CA GLY A 358 12.35 18.55 6.41
C GLY A 358 11.74 19.58 5.45
N LYS A 359 11.75 20.88 5.79
CA LYS A 359 11.12 21.95 5.00
C LYS A 359 9.70 21.56 4.58
N CYS A 360 8.95 20.98 5.52
CA CYS A 360 7.69 20.33 5.25
C CYS A 360 6.65 21.32 4.70
N SER A 361 5.85 20.87 3.73
CA SER A 361 4.77 21.69 3.14
C SER A 361 3.38 21.34 3.67
N CYS A 362 3.26 20.43 4.64
CA CYS A 362 2.00 20.09 5.30
C CYS A 362 1.67 21.08 6.42
N ASP A 363 0.38 21.18 6.75
CA ASP A 363 -0.09 21.91 7.92
C ASP A 363 0.11 21.03 9.18
N PRO A 364 0.94 21.45 10.15
CA PRO A 364 1.15 20.69 11.39
C PRO A 364 -0.12 20.44 12.20
N ASP A 365 -1.17 21.26 12.02
CA ASP A 365 -2.46 21.12 12.70
C ASP A 365 -3.38 20.08 12.01
N ASP A 366 -3.16 19.78 10.72
CA ASP A 366 -3.80 18.66 9.99
C ASP A 366 -2.98 17.38 10.20
N ASN A 367 -3.06 16.82 11.41
CA ASN A 367 -2.28 15.65 11.80
C ASN A 367 -3.14 14.56 12.47
N TYR A 368 -3.07 13.35 11.93
CA TYR A 368 -3.84 12.18 12.38
C TYR A 368 -3.26 11.53 13.64
N ASP A 369 -1.97 11.72 13.88
CA ASP A 369 -1.15 11.02 14.89
C ASP A 369 -1.81 10.84 16.27
N TYR A 370 -2.51 11.85 16.77
CA TYR A 370 -3.13 11.83 18.11
C TYR A 370 -4.66 11.97 18.09
N THR A 371 -5.29 11.65 16.95
CA THR A 371 -6.75 11.54 16.87
C THR A 371 -7.25 10.29 17.60
N GLY A 372 -8.54 10.25 17.94
CA GLY A 372 -9.10 9.14 18.73
C GLY A 372 -9.04 7.75 18.09
N ALA A 373 -8.90 7.68 16.76
CA ALA A 373 -8.77 6.42 16.01
C ALA A 373 -7.32 6.08 15.63
N SER A 374 -6.36 6.97 15.93
CA SER A 374 -4.93 6.68 15.77
C SER A 374 -4.42 5.79 16.89
N CYS A 375 -3.40 5.00 16.59
CA CYS A 375 -2.74 4.13 17.55
C CYS A 375 -1.32 4.59 17.92
N LEU A 376 -0.91 5.82 17.55
CA LEU A 376 0.47 6.25 17.75
C LEU A 376 0.83 6.35 19.24
N SER A 377 -0.09 6.85 20.07
CA SER A 377 0.12 6.89 21.53
C SER A 377 0.36 5.50 22.13
N ARG A 378 -0.36 4.48 21.64
CA ARG A 378 -0.15 3.08 22.03
C ARG A 378 1.20 2.56 21.54
N TRP A 379 1.63 2.94 20.35
CA TRP A 379 2.97 2.62 19.84
C TRP A 379 4.07 3.21 20.72
N GLU A 380 3.95 4.47 21.14
CA GLU A 380 4.91 5.11 22.04
C GLU A 380 4.98 4.42 23.41
N ASP A 381 3.82 4.00 23.94
CA ASP A 381 3.73 3.29 25.23
C ASP A 381 4.39 1.89 25.21
N VAL A 382 4.70 1.32 24.04
CA VAL A 382 5.47 0.06 23.92
C VAL A 382 6.91 0.21 24.45
N PHE A 383 7.45 1.44 24.41
CA PHE A 383 8.82 1.77 24.83
C PHE A 383 8.91 2.44 26.20
N ARG A 384 7.77 2.67 26.85
CA ARG A 384 7.67 3.10 28.26
C ARG A 384 7.59 1.87 29.16
#